data_AF-A0AA88Y0D1-F1
#
_entry.id   AF-A0AA88Y0D1-F1
#
_cell.length_a   1.000
_cell.length_b   1.000
_cell.length_c   1.000
_cell.angle_alpha   90.00
_cell.angle_beta   90.00
_cell.angle_gamma   90.00
#
_symmetry.space_group_name_H-M   'P 1'
#
loop_
_entity.id
_entity.type
_entity.pdbx_description
1 polymer ?
#
loop_
_entity_poly.entity_id
_entity_poly.type
_entity_poly.pdbx_seq_one_letter_code
_entity_poly.pdbx_strand_id
1 'polypeptide(L)'
;MKLISSTWRELEAVRRVMYSNLDKIERQSVQVVSDNKNVKHILEVGSKKEILNDICLDIVETCNESSITLSSPWIPRNRNVEADSLNKRGDNDDWGVQWWVFKKLDQIWGPHTYDRFASSSNRK
;
A
#
# COMPACT_ATOMS: atom_id res chain seq x y z
N MET A 1 -4.32 5.94 16.25
CA MET A 1 -4.12 5.38 14.90
C MET A 1 -5.44 5.52 14.14
N LYS A 2 -5.51 6.32 13.08
CA LYS A 2 -6.72 6.34 12.22
C LYS A 2 -6.84 4.93 11.62
N LEU A 3 -7.96 4.24 11.87
CA LEU A 3 -8.23 2.94 11.23
C LEU A 3 -8.37 3.19 9.73
N ILE A 4 -7.31 2.89 8.98
CA ILE A 4 -7.31 3.08 7.55
C ILE A 4 -8.16 1.97 6.90
N SER A 5 -9.11 2.34 6.05
CA SER A 5 -10.05 1.40 5.43
C SER A 5 -9.34 0.33 4.59
N SER A 6 -9.94 -0.86 4.44
CA SER A 6 -9.40 -1.90 3.55
C SER A 6 -9.24 -1.41 2.11
N THR A 7 -10.23 -0.69 1.59
CA THR A 7 -10.18 -0.10 0.24
C THR A 7 -8.99 0.84 0.07
N TRP A 8 -8.69 1.67 1.07
CA TRP A 8 -7.50 2.52 1.03
C TRP A 8 -6.22 1.69 0.95
N ARG A 9 -6.10 0.63 1.76
CA ARG A 9 -4.91 -0.23 1.77
C ARG A 9 -4.71 -0.93 0.43
N GLU A 10 -5.79 -1.32 -0.22
CA GLU A 10 -5.72 -1.92 -1.55
C GLU A 10 -5.34 -0.91 -2.65
N LEU A 11 -5.92 0.30 -2.64
CA LEU A 11 -5.50 1.37 -3.58
C LEU A 11 -4.03 1.77 -3.35
N GLU A 12 -3.61 1.84 -2.08
CA GLU A 12 -2.21 2.10 -1.73
C GLU A 12 -1.27 0.99 -2.20
N ALA A 13 -1.70 -0.28 -2.12
CA ALA A 13 -0.94 -1.41 -2.66
C ALA A 13 -0.76 -1.27 -4.17
N VAL A 14 -1.82 -0.90 -4.90
CA VAL A 14 -1.77 -0.63 -6.35
C VAL A 14 -0.78 0.50 -6.65
N ARG A 15 -0.89 1.62 -5.95
CA ARG A 15 0.01 2.77 -6.08
C ARG A 15 1.48 2.38 -5.90
N ARG A 16 1.80 1.65 -4.83
CA ARG A 16 3.16 1.18 -4.53
C ARG A 16 3.71 0.20 -5.57
N VAL A 17 2.88 -0.75 -6.02
CA VAL A 17 3.29 -1.72 -7.04
C VAL A 17 3.59 -1.03 -8.36
N MET A 18 2.79 -0.04 -8.76
CA MET A 18 3.07 0.75 -9.96
C MET A 18 4.37 1.54 -9.82
N TYR A 19 4.53 2.32 -8.74
CA TYR A 19 5.77 3.08 -8.51
C TYR A 19 7.03 2.21 -8.52
N SER A 20 6.96 1.04 -7.89
CA SER A 20 8.12 0.13 -7.80
C SER A 20 8.47 -0.54 -9.14
N ASN A 21 7.60 -0.45 -10.14
CA ASN A 21 7.78 -1.10 -11.44
C ASN A 21 7.65 -0.13 -12.61
N LEU A 22 7.68 1.19 -12.38
CA LEU A 22 7.46 2.20 -13.42
C LEU A 22 8.31 1.97 -14.66
N ASP A 23 9.62 1.75 -14.48
CA ASP A 23 10.57 1.49 -15.57
C ASP A 23 10.18 0.28 -16.45
N LYS A 24 9.42 -0.66 -15.89
CA LYS A 24 9.00 -1.89 -16.59
C LYS A 24 7.64 -1.76 -17.25
N ILE A 25 6.79 -0.85 -16.78
CA ILE A 25 5.40 -0.72 -17.22
C ILE A 25 5.12 0.57 -18.00
N GLU A 26 6.10 1.47 -18.12
CA GLU A 26 6.01 2.68 -18.93
C GLU A 26 5.56 2.35 -20.35
N ARG A 27 4.61 3.13 -20.91
CA ARG A 27 4.01 2.92 -22.24
C ARG A 27 3.30 1.57 -22.43
N GLN A 28 2.96 0.85 -21.36
CA GLN A 28 2.24 -0.43 -21.44
C GLN A 28 0.77 -0.33 -21.05
N SER A 29 0.02 -1.35 -21.42
CA SER A 29 -1.33 -1.60 -20.91
C SER A 29 -1.26 -2.48 -19.67
N VAL A 30 -1.66 -1.94 -18.52
CA VAL A 30 -1.59 -2.62 -17.21
C VAL A 30 -3.00 -2.93 -16.71
N GLN A 31 -3.18 -4.14 -16.17
CA GLN A 31 -4.41 -4.55 -15.52
C GLN A 31 -4.23 -4.66 -14.01
N VAL A 32 -5.04 -3.92 -13.26
CA VAL A 32 -5.16 -4.02 -11.81
C VAL A 32 -6.32 -4.96 -11.49
N VAL A 33 -5.98 -6.21 -11.18
CA VAL A 33 -6.96 -7.24 -10.85
C VAL A 33 -7.19 -7.25 -9.34
N SER A 34 -8.44 -7.06 -8.89
CA SER A 34 -8.79 -7.06 -7.46
C SER A 34 -10.13 -7.76 -7.20
N ASP A 35 -10.27 -8.36 -6.01
CA ASP A 35 -11.55 -8.89 -5.51
C ASP A 35 -12.39 -7.86 -4.74
N ASN A 36 -11.93 -6.61 -4.65
CA ASN A 36 -12.68 -5.49 -4.08
C ASN A 36 -13.30 -4.62 -5.18
N LYS A 37 -14.64 -4.67 -5.28
CA LYS A 37 -15.38 -3.87 -6.26
C LYS A 37 -15.17 -2.36 -6.10
N ASN A 38 -14.84 -1.89 -4.89
CA ASN A 38 -14.58 -0.48 -4.67
C ASN A 38 -13.27 -0.03 -5.33
N VAL A 39 -12.25 -0.89 -5.38
CA VAL A 39 -10.98 -0.57 -6.06
C VAL A 39 -11.24 -0.37 -7.54
N LYS A 40 -11.94 -1.31 -8.18
CA LYS A 40 -12.40 -1.17 -9.57
C LYS A 40 -13.14 0.16 -9.77
N HIS A 41 -14.20 0.39 -8.99
CA HIS A 41 -15.03 1.58 -9.16
C HIS A 41 -14.22 2.86 -8.98
N ILE A 42 -13.36 2.94 -7.97
CA ILE A 42 -12.58 4.15 -7.69
C ILE A 42 -11.57 4.40 -8.80
N LEU A 43 -10.87 3.39 -9.30
CA LEU A 43 -9.93 3.57 -10.42
C LEU A 43 -10.63 3.94 -11.73
N GLU A 44 -11.90 3.58 -11.91
CA GLU A 44 -12.69 3.92 -13.11
C GLU A 44 -13.31 5.32 -13.04
N VAL A 45 -13.86 5.74 -11.89
CA VAL A 45 -14.67 6.97 -11.78
C VAL A 45 -14.34 7.87 -10.58
N GLY A 46 -13.35 7.51 -9.77
CA GLY A 46 -12.95 8.24 -8.57
C GLY A 46 -13.79 7.95 -7.31
N SER A 47 -13.58 8.77 -6.27
CA SER A 47 -14.28 8.63 -4.99
C SER A 47 -14.77 9.97 -4.44
N LYS A 48 -15.89 9.97 -3.72
CA LYS A 48 -16.33 11.13 -2.93
C LYS A 48 -15.52 11.32 -1.65
N LYS A 49 -14.76 10.31 -1.24
CA LYS A 49 -13.91 10.37 -0.06
C LYS A 49 -12.55 10.92 -0.50
N GLU A 50 -12.23 12.13 -0.05
CA GLU A 50 -10.99 12.86 -0.36
C GLU A 50 -9.76 11.94 -0.29
N ILE A 51 -9.51 11.29 0.84
CA ILE A 51 -8.35 10.39 1.02
C ILE A 51 -8.26 9.25 -0.04
N LEU A 52 -9.40 8.71 -0.50
CA LEU A 52 -9.40 7.68 -1.55
C LEU A 52 -9.24 8.30 -2.95
N ASN A 53 -9.78 9.49 -3.13
CA ASN A 53 -9.69 10.22 -4.38
C ASN A 53 -8.28 10.74 -4.62
N ASP A 54 -7.59 11.21 -3.59
CA ASP A 54 -6.19 11.66 -3.68
C ASP A 54 -5.28 10.54 -4.19
N ILE A 55 -5.41 9.33 -3.62
CA ILE A 55 -4.65 8.17 -4.12
C ILE A 55 -5.03 7.82 -5.56
N CYS A 56 -6.31 7.94 -5.90
CA CYS A 56 -6.77 7.69 -7.27
C CYS A 56 -6.17 8.70 -8.26
N LEU A 57 -6.11 9.98 -7.88
CA LEU A 57 -5.52 11.03 -8.70
C LEU A 57 -4.03 10.80 -8.89
N ASP A 58 -3.28 10.49 -7.81
CA ASP A 58 -1.86 10.14 -7.90
C ASP A 58 -1.62 9.00 -8.91
N ILE A 59 -2.44 7.95 -8.84
CA ILE A 59 -2.36 6.81 -9.75
C ILE A 59 -2.60 7.24 -11.20
N VAL A 60 -3.68 7.99 -11.44
CA VAL A 60 -4.08 8.43 -12.78
C VAL A 60 -3.06 9.39 -13.38
N GLU A 61 -2.55 10.35 -12.61
CA GLU A 61 -1.50 11.27 -13.02
C GLU A 61 -0.23 10.52 -13.40
N THR A 62 0.21 9.59 -12.55
CA THR A 62 1.37 8.73 -12.84
C THR A 62 1.18 7.94 -14.14
N CYS A 63 -0.02 7.38 -14.35
CA CYS A 63 -0.32 6.68 -15.60
C CYS A 63 -0.27 7.61 -16.81
N ASN A 64 -0.80 8.83 -16.72
CA ASN A 64 -0.77 9.81 -17.80
C ASN A 64 0.66 10.24 -18.14
N GLU A 65 1.46 10.58 -17.12
CA GLU A 65 2.86 10.98 -17.29
C GLU A 65 3.71 9.87 -17.92
N SER A 66 3.44 8.62 -17.55
CA SER A 66 4.18 7.44 -18.02
C SER A 66 3.55 6.77 -19.25
N SER A 67 2.51 7.37 -19.84
CA SER A 67 1.76 6.81 -20.99
C SER A 67 1.23 5.38 -20.75
N ILE A 68 0.83 5.06 -19.52
CA ILE A 68 0.30 3.75 -19.12
C ILE A 68 -1.20 3.72 -19.37
N THR A 69 -1.68 2.68 -20.05
CA THR A 69 -3.13 2.43 -20.16
C THR A 69 -3.57 1.52 -19.02
N LEU A 70 -4.28 2.07 -18.04
CA LEU A 70 -4.76 1.33 -16.87
C LEU A 70 -6.17 0.76 -17.11
N SER A 71 -6.39 -0.49 -16.70
CA SER A 71 -7.72 -1.06 -16.54
C SER A 71 -7.82 -1.82 -15.22
N SER A 72 -9.00 -1.89 -14.60
CA SER A 72 -9.15 -2.46 -13.27
C SER A 72 -10.26 -3.54 -13.19
N PRO A 73 -10.11 -4.70 -13.86
CA PRO A 73 -11.11 -5.74 -13.82
C PRO A 73 -11.30 -6.31 -12.40
N TRP A 74 -12.55 -6.46 -11.98
CA TRP A 74 -12.90 -7.16 -10.75
C TRP A 74 -12.98 -8.66 -11.00
N ILE A 75 -12.42 -9.46 -10.09
CA ILE A 75 -12.56 -10.92 -10.09
C ILE A 75 -13.16 -11.42 -8.76
N PRO A 76 -13.90 -12.53 -8.75
CA PRO A 76 -14.37 -13.11 -7.51
C PRO A 76 -13.18 -13.62 -6.66
N ARG A 77 -13.32 -13.54 -5.33
CA ARG A 77 -12.24 -13.84 -4.37
C ARG A 77 -11.63 -15.23 -4.52
N ASN A 78 -12.42 -16.22 -4.93
CA ASN A 78 -11.93 -17.57 -5.22
C ASN A 78 -10.98 -17.66 -6.43
N ARG A 79 -10.88 -16.60 -7.24
CA ARG A 79 -9.88 -16.46 -8.31
C ARG A 79 -8.71 -15.56 -7.90
N ASN A 80 -8.79 -14.86 -6.77
CA ASN A 80 -7.73 -13.99 -6.25
C ASN A 80 -6.84 -14.67 -5.19
N VAL A 81 -6.75 -16.01 -5.24
CA VAL A 81 -6.13 -16.83 -4.17
C VAL A 81 -4.64 -16.54 -4.04
N GLU A 82 -3.94 -16.35 -5.16
CA GLU A 82 -2.51 -16.07 -5.17
C GLU A 82 -2.19 -14.76 -4.44
N ALA A 83 -2.88 -13.67 -4.80
CA ALA A 83 -2.67 -12.36 -4.17
C ALA A 83 -3.06 -12.38 -2.68
N ASP A 84 -4.15 -13.06 -2.31
CA ASP A 84 -4.55 -13.22 -0.90
C ASP A 84 -3.52 -14.05 -0.12
N SER A 85 -2.92 -15.07 -0.75
CA SER A 85 -1.85 -15.87 -0.14
C SER A 85 -0.58 -15.07 0.09
N LEU A 86 -0.19 -14.22 -0.86
CA LEU A 86 0.98 -13.34 -0.74
C LEU A 86 0.77 -12.26 0.33
N ASN A 87 -0.43 -11.69 0.42
CA ASN A 87 -0.77 -10.71 1.45
C ASN A 87 -0.74 -11.31 2.87
N LYS A 88 -1.06 -12.62 3.00
CA LYS A 88 -0.98 -13.34 4.27
C LYS A 88 0.44 -13.72 4.68
N ARG A 89 1.40 -13.70 3.74
CA ARG A 89 2.82 -13.85 4.05
C ARG A 89 3.30 -12.54 4.66
N GLY A 90 3.11 -12.40 5.97
CA GLY A 90 3.70 -11.31 6.74
C GLY A 90 5.23 -11.35 6.63
N ASP A 91 5.86 -10.21 6.84
CA ASP A 91 7.30 -10.12 6.97
C ASP A 91 7.70 -10.79 8.30
N ASN A 92 7.95 -12.11 8.25
CA ASN A 92 8.39 -12.87 9.41
C ASN A 92 9.78 -12.42 9.90
N ASP A 93 10.49 -11.65 9.07
CA ASP A 93 11.77 -11.04 9.39
C ASP A 93 11.60 -9.58 9.89
N ASP A 94 10.38 -9.08 10.11
CA ASP A 94 10.16 -7.78 10.76
C ASP A 94 10.48 -7.91 12.26
N TRP A 95 11.71 -7.54 12.64
CA TRP A 95 12.17 -7.54 14.02
C TRP A 95 12.25 -6.10 14.55
N GLY A 96 11.62 -5.90 15.71
CA GLY A 96 11.68 -4.63 16.45
C GLY A 96 12.25 -4.86 17.85
N VAL A 97 12.90 -3.84 18.39
CA VAL A 97 13.31 -3.86 19.81
C VAL A 97 12.04 -3.97 20.68
N GLN A 98 12.08 -4.57 21.87
CA GLN A 98 10.90 -4.54 22.76
C GLN A 98 10.68 -3.14 23.36
N TRP A 99 9.44 -2.77 23.69
CA TRP A 99 9.10 -1.44 24.24
C TRP A 99 9.91 -1.08 25.49
N TRP A 100 10.07 -2.05 26.39
CA TRP A 100 10.81 -1.87 27.64
C TRP A 100 12.33 -1.73 27.42
N VAL A 101 12.88 -2.32 26.35
CA VAL A 101 14.29 -2.13 25.99
C VAL A 101 14.48 -0.71 25.48
N PHE A 102 13.58 -0.21 24.62
CA PHE A 102 13.64 1.15 24.08
C PHE A 102 13.51 2.21 25.19
N LYS A 103 12.42 2.15 25.99
CA LYS A 103 12.46 2.18 27.46
C LYS A 103 13.77 2.60 28.13
N LYS A 104 14.54 1.55 28.37
CA LYS A 104 15.78 1.54 29.13
C LYS A 104 16.89 2.28 28.40
N LEU A 105 16.96 2.18 27.07
CA LEU A 105 17.94 2.93 26.27
C LEU A 105 17.71 4.44 26.39
N ASP A 106 16.46 4.91 26.31
CA ASP A 106 16.10 6.32 26.54
C ASP A 106 16.56 6.81 27.92
N GLN A 107 16.48 5.97 28.95
CA GLN A 107 16.90 6.34 30.31
C GLN A 107 18.43 6.42 30.47
N ILE A 108 19.19 5.59 29.74
CA ILE A 108 20.65 5.52 29.84
C ILE A 108 21.32 6.60 28.99
N TRP A 109 20.81 6.83 27.77
CA TRP A 109 21.45 7.70 26.78
C TRP A 109 20.67 8.98 26.47
N GLY A 110 19.47 9.13 27.04
CA GLY A 110 18.55 10.23 26.76
C GLY A 110 17.53 9.88 25.67
N PRO A 111 16.45 10.67 25.51
CA PRO A 111 15.38 10.39 24.55
C PRO A 111 15.89 10.30 23.11
N HIS A 112 15.60 9.19 22.43
CA HIS A 112 15.96 9.01 21.03
C HIS A 112 14.92 9.65 20.11
N THR A 113 15.39 10.34 19.07
CA THR A 113 14.52 11.00 18.06
C THR A 113 14.20 10.08 16.87
N TYR A 114 14.96 8.99 16.71
CA TYR A 114 14.83 8.05 15.60
C TYR A 114 14.85 6.60 16.10
N ASP A 115 13.81 5.83 15.77
CA ASP A 115 13.80 4.37 15.93
C ASP A 115 14.19 3.72 14.60
N ARG A 116 15.45 3.24 14.52
CA ARG A 116 15.96 2.56 13.32
C ARG A 116 15.47 1.11 13.17
N PHE A 117 14.81 0.58 14.20
CA PHE A 117 14.17 -0.73 14.17
C PHE A 117 12.66 -0.61 13.88
N ALA A 118 12.17 0.60 13.63
CA ALA A 118 10.78 0.87 13.35
C ALA A 118 10.42 0.57 11.89
N SER A 119 9.44 -0.31 11.71
CA SER A 119 8.59 -0.42 10.54
C SER A 119 7.28 0.35 10.76
N SER A 120 6.41 0.37 9.76
CA SER A 120 5.04 0.90 9.93
C SER A 120 4.21 0.14 10.97
N SER A 121 4.64 -1.07 11.35
CA SER A 121 3.93 -1.97 12.25
C SER A 121 4.41 -1.87 13.71
N ASN A 122 5.71 -1.57 13.95
CA ASN A 122 6.35 -1.75 15.25
C ASN A 122 7.03 -0.49 15.82
N ARG A 123 6.88 0.67 15.18
CA ARG A 123 7.45 1.97 15.61
C ARG A 123 7.17 2.29 17.09
N LYS A 124 8.23 2.67 17.83
CA LYS A 124 8.16 3.26 19.18
C LYS A 124 8.11 4.78 19.17
#